data_AF-A0A6A6E6M0-F1
#
_entry.id   AF-A0A6A6E6M0-F1
#
_cell.length_a   1.000
_cell.length_b   1.000
_cell.length_c   1.000
_cell.angle_alpha   90.00
_cell.angle_beta   90.00
_cell.angle_gamma   90.00
#
_symmetry.space_group_name_H-M   'P 1'
#
loop_
_entity.id
_entity.type
_entity.pdbx_description
1 polymer ?
#
loop_
_entity_poly.entity_id
_entity_poly.type
_entity_poly.pdbx_seq_one_letter_code
_entity_poly.pdbx_strand_id
1 'polypeptide(L)' 'MPGKHKNRRSYRDPDRPRGQRLNERERTQILTLYHIAKWNKSRIARELRLARPTVISCIQEGILHQNGP' A
#
# COMPACT_ATOMS: atom_id res chain seq x y z
N MET A 1 -33.82 -4.53 7.65
CA MET A 1 -33.38 -3.66 6.54
C MET A 1 -31.90 -3.28 6.76
N PRO A 2 -31.11 -3.11 5.68
CA PRO A 2 -29.84 -3.80 5.47
C PRO A 2 -28.79 -3.40 6.50
N GLY A 3 -28.15 -4.43 7.08
CA GLY A 3 -27.03 -4.28 7.97
C GLY A 3 -25.95 -3.43 7.33
N LYS A 4 -25.76 -2.22 7.86
CA LYS A 4 -24.62 -1.35 7.55
C LYS A 4 -23.37 -1.96 8.17
N HIS A 5 -22.91 -3.08 7.62
CA HIS A 5 -21.60 -3.62 7.92
C HIS A 5 -20.60 -2.96 6.99
N LYS A 6 -19.90 -1.95 7.52
CA LYS A 6 -18.44 -1.96 7.69
C LYS A 6 -17.96 -0.53 7.88
N ASN A 7 -17.72 -0.16 9.14
CA ASN A 7 -16.63 0.77 9.47
C ASN A 7 -15.30 0.08 9.12
N ARG A 8 -15.07 -0.21 7.83
CA ARG A 8 -13.78 -0.66 7.35
C ARG A 8 -12.89 0.58 7.46
N ARG A 9 -12.13 0.66 8.54
CA ARG A 9 -11.09 1.69 8.73
C ARG A 9 -10.21 1.69 7.49
N SER A 10 -10.45 2.67 6.63
CA SER A 10 -9.58 2.96 5.52
C SER A 10 -8.39 3.69 6.14
N TYR A 11 -7.21 3.07 6.08
CA TYR A 11 -5.95 3.74 6.44
C TYR A 11 -5.57 4.81 5.42
N ARG A 12 -6.28 4.87 4.31
CA ARG A 12 -6.05 5.82 3.24
C ARG A 12 -6.30 7.24 3.74
N ASP A 13 -5.32 8.10 3.49
CA ASP A 13 -5.43 9.53 3.71
C ASP A 13 -6.68 10.11 3.00
N PRO A 14 -7.58 10.81 3.73
CA PRO A 14 -8.78 11.41 3.16
C PRO A 14 -8.47 12.50 2.12
N ASP A 15 -7.32 13.18 2.22
CA ASP A 15 -6.94 14.27 1.32
C ASP A 15 -6.30 13.75 0.02
N ARG A 16 -5.96 12.46 -0.04
CA ARG A 16 -5.36 11.87 -1.24
C ARG A 16 -6.41 11.64 -2.33
N PRO A 17 -6.26 12.23 -3.53
CA PRO A 17 -7.17 12.00 -4.65
C PRO A 17 -7.33 10.52 -5.01
N ARG A 18 -8.55 10.10 -5.36
CA ARG A 18 -8.80 8.74 -5.89
C ARG A 18 -8.08 8.59 -7.23
N GLY A 19 -7.29 7.53 -7.37
CA GLY A 19 -6.53 7.24 -8.58
C GLY A 19 -5.13 7.85 -8.63
N GLN A 20 -4.71 8.61 -7.61
CA GLN A 20 -3.33 9.10 -7.58
C GLN A 20 -2.35 7.92 -7.47
N ARG A 21 -1.42 7.85 -8.42
CA ARG A 21 -0.37 6.83 -8.44
C ARG A 21 0.60 7.07 -7.27
N LEU A 22 1.32 6.02 -6.89
CA LEU A 22 2.41 6.15 -5.93
C LEU A 22 3.57 6.90 -6.59
N ASN A 23 4.12 7.87 -5.87
CA ASN A 23 5.36 8.52 -6.28
C ASN A 23 6.53 7.55 -6.11
N GLU A 24 7.63 7.77 -6.83
CA GLU A 24 8.82 6.92 -6.76
C GLU A 24 9.36 6.80 -5.33
N ARG A 25 9.39 7.92 -4.59
CA ARG A 25 9.75 7.93 -3.17
C ARG A 25 8.87 7.01 -2.31
N GLU A 26 7.56 7.03 -2.53
CA GLU A 26 6.61 6.18 -1.79
C GLU A 26 6.82 4.71 -2.16
N ARG A 27 7.04 4.40 -3.44
CA ARG A 27 7.34 3.05 -3.91
C ARG A 27 8.61 2.51 -3.25
N THR A 28 9.70 3.29 -3.24
CA THR A 28 10.96 2.91 -2.60
C THR A 28 10.79 2.71 -1.10
N GLN A 29 10.00 3.54 -0.42
CA GLN A 29 9.69 3.36 1.00
C GLN A 29 8.92 2.06 1.26
N ILE A 30 7.89 1.76 0.46
CA ILE A 30 7.12 0.51 0.58
C ILE A 30 8.04 -0.71 0.42
N LEU A 31 8.87 -0.71 -0.63
CA LEU A 31 9.77 -1.83 -0.92
C LEU A 31 10.84 -1.97 0.15
N THR A 32 11.43 -0.87 0.62
CA THR A 32 12.40 -0.86 1.72
C THR A 32 11.80 -1.45 3.00
N LEU A 33 10.62 -0.97 3.40
CA LEU A 33 9.94 -1.46 4.61
C LEU A 33 9.56 -2.95 4.51
N TYR A 34 9.20 -3.42 3.31
CA TYR A 34 8.84 -4.82 3.09
C TYR A 34 10.06 -5.74 3.02
N HIS A 35 11.06 -5.40 2.21
CA HIS A 35 12.20 -6.29 1.94
C HIS A 35 13.29 -6.20 3.01
N ILE A 36 13.61 -5.01 3.51
CA ILE A 36 14.68 -4.79 4.48
C ILE A 36 14.13 -4.95 5.90
N ALA A 37 13.13 -4.14 6.27
CA ALA A 37 12.59 -4.16 7.63
C ALA A 37 11.65 -5.35 7.91
N LYS A 38 11.29 -6.15 6.89
CA LYS A 38 10.37 -7.30 6.97
C LYS A 38 9.00 -6.96 7.58
N TRP A 39 8.52 -5.73 7.39
CA TRP A 39 7.22 -5.33 7.92
C TRP A 39 6.08 -6.00 7.16
N ASN A 40 5.02 -6.36 7.87
CA ASN A 40 3.82 -6.88 7.23
C ASN A 40 3.08 -5.78 6.44
N LYS A 41 2.40 -6.18 5.37
CA LYS A 41 1.72 -5.27 4.42
C LYS A 41 0.70 -4.34 5.10
N SER A 42 0.04 -4.82 6.15
CA SER A 42 -0.94 -4.03 6.91
C SER A 42 -0.29 -2.91 7.73
N ARG A 43 0.87 -3.20 8.34
CA ARG A 43 1.67 -2.22 9.08
C ARG A 43 2.17 -1.13 8.16
N ILE A 44 2.72 -1.49 7.00
CA ILE A 44 3.18 -0.53 5.98
C ILE A 44 2.03 0.36 5.51
N ALA A 45 0.86 -0.23 5.22
CA ALA A 45 -0.32 0.53 4.80
C ALA A 45 -0.78 1.54 5.88
N ARG A 46 -0.70 1.17 7.16
CA ARG A 46 -1.03 2.06 8.27
C ARG A 46 0.00 3.18 8.41
N GLU A 47 1.29 2.84 8.35
CA GLU A 47 2.40 3.79 8.51
C GLU A 47 2.37 4.87 7.44
N LEU A 48 2.21 4.45 6.17
CA LEU A 48 2.24 5.34 5.02
C LEU A 48 0.85 5.93 4.68
N ARG A 49 -0.17 5.66 5.51
CA ARG A 49 -1.57 6.05 5.27
C ARG A 49 -2.07 5.69 3.87
N LEU A 50 -1.72 4.48 3.42
CA LEU A 50 -2.06 3.95 2.10
C LEU A 50 -3.20 2.95 2.18
N ALA A 51 -3.93 2.81 1.07
CA ALA A 51 -4.82 1.68 0.92
C ALA A 51 -4.00 0.38 0.82
N ARG A 52 -4.38 -0.64 1.59
CA ARG A 52 -3.70 -1.96 1.57
C ARG A 52 -3.55 -2.56 0.16
N PRO A 53 -4.54 -2.47 -0.76
CA PRO A 53 -4.36 -2.93 -2.14
C PRO A 53 -3.24 -2.20 -2.89
N THR A 54 -3.03 -0.91 -2.63
CA THR A 54 -1.96 -0.12 -3.24
C THR A 54 -0.58 -0.63 -2.82
N VAL A 55 -0.41 -0.96 -1.54
CA VAL A 55 0.83 -1.57 -1.03
C VAL A 55 1.06 -2.96 -1.66
N ILE A 56 0.00 -3.76 -1.80
CA ILE A 56 0.09 -5.08 -2.44
C ILE A 56 0.52 -4.95 -3.91
N SER A 57 -0.14 -4.08 -4.69
CA SER A 57 0.21 -3.82 -6.10
C SER A 57 1.65 -3.37 -6.24
N CYS A 58 2.11 -2.44 -5.38
CA CYS A 58 3.48 -1.95 -5.41
C CYS A 58 4.52 -3.05 -5.15
N ILE A 59 4.26 -3.95 -4.20
CA ILE A 59 5.15 -5.07 -3.91
C ILE A 59 5.14 -6.07 -5.07
N GLN A 60 3.98 -6.35 -5.66
CA GLN A 60 3.86 -7.25 -6.81
C GLN A 60 4.58 -6.69 -8.06
N GLU A 61 4.38 -5.41 -8.38
CA GLU A 61 5.10 -4.70 -9.45
C GLU A 61 6.61 -4.69 -9.20
N GLY A 62 7.04 -4.44 -7.96
CA GLY A 62 8.47 -4.44 -7.58
C GLY A 62 9.12 -5.82 -7.68
N ILE A 63 8.38 -6.91 -7.40
CA ILE A 63 8.86 -8.28 -7.60
C ILE A 63 9.00 -8.61 -9.09
N LEU A 64 8.06 -8.15 -9.93
CA LEU A 64 8.14 -8.32 -11.38
C LEU A 64 9.33 -7.58 -12.00
N HIS A 65 9.69 -6.40 -11.47
CA HIS A 65 10.84 -5.64 -11.96
C HIS A 65 12.21 -6.14 -11.45
N GLN A 66 12.26 -6.91 -10.36
CA GLN A 66 13.50 -7.56 -9.88
C GLN A 66 13.74 -8.93 -10.54
N ASN A 67 12.77 -9.46 -11.30
CA ASN A 67 12.89 -10.68 -12.10
C ASN A 67 12.59 -10.40 -13.58
N GLY A 68 13.12 -9.30 -14.13
CA GLY A 68 13.30 -9.13 -15.57
C GLY A 68 14.60 -9.80 -16.01
N PRO A 69 14.68 -10.30 -17.27
CA PRO A 69 15.66 -11.29 -17.75
C PRO A 69 17.13 -10.90 -17.57
#